data_AF-A0A261KNG2-F1
#
_entry.id   AF-A0A261KNG2-F1
#
_cell.length_a   1.000
_cell.length_b   1.000
_cell.length_c   1.000
_cell.angle_alpha   90.00
_cell.angle_beta   90.00
_cell.angle_gamma   90.00
#
_symmetry.space_group_name_H-M   'P 1'
#
loop_
_entity.id
_entity.type
_entity.pdbx_description
1 polymer ?
#
loop_
_entity_poly.entity_id
_entity_poly.type
_entity_poly.pdbx_seq_one_letter_code
_entity_poly.pdbx_strand_id
1 'polypeptide(L)'
;MKLQVEYPTSEDNVRLRFQINDTGIGMSPDSLEKIFQPFEQVGEGKRHAEGTGLGLTITHNIVSLMGSEIEVTSELGVGSRE
;
A
#
# COMPACT_ATOMS: atom_id res chain seq x y z
N MET A 1 -10.25 -7.72 2.62
CA MET A 1 -8.93 -8.38 2.58
C MET A 1 -9.08 -9.75 1.92
N LYS A 2 -8.25 -10.07 0.92
CA LYS A 2 -8.15 -11.37 0.27
C LYS A 2 -6.73 -11.90 0.49
N LEU A 3 -6.61 -13.17 0.86
CA LEU A 3 -5.32 -13.85 0.99
C LEU A 3 -5.14 -14.77 -0.22
N GLN A 4 -4.00 -14.66 -0.88
CA GLN A 4 -3.59 -15.55 -1.97
C GLN A 4 -2.27 -16.23 -1.59
N VAL A 5 -2.20 -17.53 -1.81
CA VAL A 5 -1.00 -18.33 -1.56
C VAL A 5 -0.38 -18.67 -2.91
N GLU A 6 0.85 -18.21 -3.14
CA GLU A 6 1.65 -18.57 -4.29
C GLU A 6 2.70 -19.60 -3.86
N TYR A 7 2.65 -20.78 -4.48
CA TYR A 7 3.66 -21.82 -4.27
C TYR A 7 4.89 -21.49 -5.11
N PRO A 8 6.09 -21.34 -4.51
CA PRO A 8 7.30 -21.10 -5.27
C PRO A 8 7.75 -22.39 -5.96
N THR A 9 8.73 -22.21 -6.85
CA THR A 9 9.43 -23.25 -7.59
C THR A 9 10.35 -24.13 -6.74
N SER A 10 10.46 -23.92 -5.42
CA SER A 10 11.28 -24.73 -4.48
C SER A 10 10.45 -25.26 -3.32
N GLU A 11 10.76 -26.46 -2.82
CA GLU A 11 9.96 -27.22 -1.84
C GLU A 11 9.86 -26.58 -0.43
N ASP A 12 10.76 -25.69 -0.04
CA ASP A 12 10.89 -25.22 1.35
C ASP A 12 10.34 -23.82 1.66
N ASN A 13 9.88 -23.08 0.66
CA ASN A 13 9.36 -21.72 0.85
C ASN A 13 7.92 -21.63 0.34
N VAL A 14 7.15 -20.65 0.83
CA VAL A 14 5.84 -20.29 0.29
C VAL A 14 5.77 -18.77 0.21
N ARG A 15 5.27 -18.23 -0.92
CA ARG A 15 5.03 -16.80 -1.05
C ARG A 15 3.56 -16.52 -0.72
N LEU A 16 3.32 -15.62 0.22
CA LEU A 16 1.96 -15.19 0.57
C LEU A 16 1.74 -13.78 0.04
N ARG A 17 0.65 -13.60 -0.71
CA ARG A 17 0.20 -12.29 -1.17
C ARG A 17 -1.06 -11.90 -0.41
N PHE A 18 -0.95 -10.87 0.42
CA PHE A 18 -2.10 -10.21 1.02
C PHE A 18 -2.58 -9.13 0.07
N GLN A 19 -3.89 -9.08 -0.17
CA GLN A 19 -4.49 -8.06 -1.00
C GLN A 19 -5.62 -7.37 -0.26
N ILE A 20 -5.54 -6.05 -0.16
CA ILE A 20 -6.58 -5.18 0.38
C ILE A 20 -7.25 -4.50 -0.81
N ASN A 21 -8.57 -4.41 -0.79
CA ASN A 21 -9.32 -3.61 -1.75
C ASN A 21 -10.20 -2.70 -0.92
N ASP A 22 -10.11 -1.40 -1.19
CA ASP A 22 -10.90 -0.35 -0.59
C ASP A 22 -11.76 0.32 -1.67
N THR A 23 -12.97 0.74 -1.30
CA THR A 23 -13.91 1.44 -2.18
C THR A 23 -14.00 2.93 -1.86
N GLY A 24 -12.95 3.49 -1.23
CA GLY A 24 -12.85 4.90 -0.93
C GLY A 24 -12.70 5.77 -2.18
N ILE A 25 -12.31 7.02 -1.98
CA ILE A 25 -12.21 8.01 -3.06
C ILE A 25 -11.11 7.70 -4.09
N GLY A 26 -10.24 6.72 -3.83
CA GLY A 26 -9.06 6.45 -4.63
C GLY A 26 -8.03 7.57 -4.57
N MET A 27 -7.00 7.47 -5.41
CA MET A 27 -5.85 8.37 -5.42
C MET A 27 -5.55 8.86 -6.84
N SER A 28 -5.06 10.10 -6.95
CA SER A 28 -4.47 10.60 -8.20
C SER A 28 -3.10 9.94 -8.45
N PRO A 29 -2.61 9.91 -9.70
CA PRO A 29 -1.25 9.42 -9.99
C PRO A 29 -0.17 10.12 -9.14
N ASP A 30 -0.26 11.45 -9.02
CA ASP A 30 0.67 12.25 -8.19
C ASP A 30 0.63 11.86 -6.70
N SER A 31 -0.55 11.46 -6.20
CA SER A 31 -0.69 10.97 -4.84
C SER A 31 -0.04 9.61 -4.68
N LEU A 32 -0.25 8.71 -5.65
CA LEU A 32 0.29 7.35 -5.67
C LEU A 32 1.82 7.34 -5.61
N GLU A 33 2.49 8.30 -6.26
CA GLU A 33 3.94 8.47 -6.20
C GLU A 33 4.46 8.94 -4.83
N LYS A 34 3.59 9.55 -4.02
CA LYS A 34 3.95 10.18 -2.73
C LYS A 34 3.53 9.37 -1.51
N ILE A 35 2.64 8.38 -1.63
CA ILE A 35 2.08 7.65 -0.48
C ILE A 35 3.11 6.97 0.43
N PHE A 36 4.28 6.61 -0.12
CA PHE A 36 5.37 5.99 0.64
C PHE A 36 6.43 7.00 1.12
N GLN A 37 6.31 8.27 0.73
CA GLN A 37 7.25 9.31 1.13
C GLN A 37 6.99 9.73 2.59
N PRO A 38 8.05 9.87 3.41
CA PRO A 38 7.89 10.30 4.80
C PRO A 38 7.24 11.67 4.88
N PHE A 39 6.30 11.83 5.81
CA PHE A 39 5.59 13.09 6.08
C PHE A 39 4.63 13.57 5.00
N GLU A 40 4.51 12.83 3.88
CA GLU A 40 3.50 13.11 2.88
C GLU A 40 2.13 12.60 3.35
N GLN A 41 1.10 13.41 3.09
CA GLN A 41 -0.29 13.04 3.31
C GLN A 41 -1.06 13.34 2.04
N VAL A 42 -1.63 12.30 1.45
CA VAL A 42 -2.38 12.40 0.20
C VAL A 42 -3.87 12.69 0.46
N GLY A 43 -4.44 13.63 -0.29
CA GLY A 43 -5.83 14.06 -0.18
C GLY A 43 -6.02 15.57 -0.36
N GLU A 44 -7.17 15.99 -0.89
CA GLU A 44 -7.49 17.42 -1.08
C GLU A 44 -8.20 18.02 0.15
N GLY A 45 -7.63 19.09 0.72
CA GLY A 45 -8.28 19.99 1.69
C GLY A 45 -7.95 19.76 3.17
N LYS A 46 -8.63 20.51 4.07
CA LYS A 46 -8.46 20.58 5.55
C LYS A 46 -8.57 19.25 6.32
N ARG A 47 -8.66 18.11 5.63
CA ARG A 47 -8.67 16.77 6.19
C ARG A 47 -7.27 16.14 6.08
N HIS A 48 -6.26 16.83 6.59
CA HIS A 48 -5.11 16.09 7.07
C HIS A 48 -5.60 15.17 8.18
N ALA A 49 -5.48 13.87 7.99
CA ALA A 49 -5.79 12.91 9.03
C ALA A 49 -4.85 13.21 10.22
N GLU A 50 -5.33 13.00 11.45
CA GLU A 50 -4.46 13.07 12.61
C GLU A 50 -3.30 12.07 12.41
N GLY A 51 -2.07 12.57 12.45
CA GLY A 51 -0.88 11.76 12.22
C GLY A 51 0.21 12.51 11.47
N THR A 52 1.37 11.89 11.38
CA THR A 52 2.58 12.48 10.79
C THR A 52 2.81 12.05 9.34
N GLY A 53 1.96 11.22 8.75
CA GLY A 53 2.20 10.67 7.40
C GLY A 53 3.34 9.65 7.35
N LEU A 54 3.73 9.03 8.48
CA LEU A 54 4.84 8.07 8.53
C LEU A 54 4.41 6.60 8.42
N GLY A 55 3.11 6.30 8.56
CA GLY A 55 2.63 4.92 8.68
C GLY A 55 3.00 4.04 7.49
N LEU A 56 2.66 4.46 6.27
CA LEU A 56 2.96 3.72 5.05
C LEU A 56 4.46 3.62 4.78
N THR A 57 5.22 4.68 5.00
CA THR A 57 6.69 4.66 4.89
C THR A 57 7.33 3.64 5.83
N ILE A 58 6.90 3.59 7.11
CA ILE A 58 7.43 2.64 8.08
C ILE A 58 7.06 1.21 7.66
N THR A 59 5.80 0.97 7.30
CA THR A 59 5.34 -0.35 6.83
C THR A 59 6.14 -0.81 5.62
N HIS A 60 6.30 0.04 4.60
CA HIS A 60 7.09 -0.24 3.41
C HIS A 60 8.53 -0.63 3.76
N ASN A 61 9.19 0.13 4.63
CA ASN A 61 10.55 -0.19 5.05
C ASN A 61 10.65 -1.53 5.79
N ILE A 62 9.70 -1.84 6.68
CA ILE A 62 9.68 -3.10 7.42
C ILE A 62 9.54 -4.29 6.46
N VAL A 63 8.59 -4.24 5.53
CA VAL A 63 8.38 -5.36 4.59
C VAL A 63 9.54 -5.50 3.61
N SER A 64 10.16 -4.40 3.15
CA SER A 64 11.34 -4.45 2.29
C SER A 64 12.53 -5.08 3.01
N LEU A 65 12.73 -4.78 4.30
CA LEU A 65 13.77 -5.43 5.13
C LEU A 65 13.51 -6.94 5.30
N MET A 66 12.25 -7.38 5.19
CA MET A 66 11.87 -8.79 5.20
C MET A 66 11.99 -9.46 3.81
N GLY A 67 12.43 -8.73 2.78
CA GLY A 67 12.52 -9.24 1.41
C GLY A 67 11.17 -9.31 0.68
N SER A 68 10.17 -8.57 1.16
CA SER A 68 8.83 -8.46 0.59
C SER A 68 8.62 -7.12 -0.12
N GLU A 69 7.57 -7.02 -0.90
CA GLU A 69 7.19 -5.84 -1.69
C GLU A 69 5.73 -5.48 -1.41
N ILE A 70 5.41 -4.17 -1.43
CA ILE A 70 4.03 -3.67 -1.43
C ILE A 70 3.78 -3.01 -2.79
N GLU A 71 2.70 -3.42 -3.43
CA GLU A 71 2.27 -2.86 -4.72
C GLU A 71 0.92 -2.17 -4.51
N VAL A 72 0.80 -0.91 -4.95
CA VAL A 72 -0.45 -0.16 -4.86
C VAL A 72 -0.95 0.21 -6.25
N THR A 73 -2.23 -0.03 -6.48
CA THR A 73 -2.97 0.41 -7.67
C THR A 73 -4.22 1.15 -7.21
N SER A 74 -4.47 2.34 -7.73
CA SER A 74 -5.62 3.14 -7.33
C SER A 74 -6.14 3.96 -8.49
N GLU A 75 -7.45 4.22 -8.49
CA GLU A 75 -8.12 5.07 -9.45
C GLU A 75 -9.09 6.00 -8.72
N LEU A 76 -8.97 7.31 -9.00
CA LEU A 76 -9.80 8.33 -8.40
C LEU A 76 -11.29 8.09 -8.69
N GLY A 77 -12.10 8.03 -7.63
CA GLY A 77 -13.53 7.75 -7.69
C GLY A 77 -13.90 6.26 -7.69
N VAL A 78 -12.92 5.35 -7.80
CA VAL A 78 -13.15 3.88 -7.82
C VAL A 78 -12.67 3.23 -6.52
N GLY A 79 -11.52 3.68 -6.01
CA GLY A 79 -10.90 3.13 -4.80
C GLY A 79 -9.47 2.67 -5.04
N SER A 80 -8.98 1.79 -4.16
CA SER A 80 -7.58 1.36 -4.14
C SER A 80 -7.45 -0.14 -3.91
N ARG A 81 -6.39 -0.72 -4.47
CA ARG A 81 -5.98 -2.11 -4.27
C ARG A 81 -4.50 -2.14 -3.94
N GLU A 82 -4.18 -2.74 -2.79
CA GLU A 82 -2.85 -2.81 -2.17
C GLU A 82 -2.51 -4.24 -1.75
#